data_AF-A0A932L346-F1
#
_entry.id   AF-A0A932L346-F1
#
_cell.length_a   1.000
_cell.length_b   1.000
_cell.length_c   1.000
_cell.angle_alpha   90.00
_cell.angle_beta   90.00
_cell.angle_gamma   90.00
#
_symmetry.space_group_name_H-M   'P 1'
#
loop_
_entity.id
_entity.type
_entity.pdbx_description
1 polymer ?
#
loop_
_entity_poly.entity_id
_entity_poly.type
_entity_poly.pdbx_seq_one_letter_code
_entity_poly.pdbx_strand_id
1 'polypeptide(L)'
;MAISLDEHLVTLNEARARLPGRPDISTLWRWRQRGVRGVKLETLVVGGRRYTTVEALERFVAATTAAAGDKSTAASALSRQREREIAAAETACERAGI
;
A
#
# COMPACT_ATOMS: atom_id res chain seq x y z
N MET A 1 -8.13 4.53 11.48
CA MET A 1 -9.37 4.18 12.17
C MET A 1 -8.98 3.65 13.54
N ALA A 2 -9.87 3.64 14.54
CA ALA A 2 -9.53 3.08 15.85
C ALA A 2 -9.90 1.59 15.84
N ILE A 3 -9.01 0.73 16.36
CA ILE A 3 -9.32 -0.69 16.58
C ILE A 3 -10.38 -0.79 17.67
N SER A 4 -11.48 -1.49 17.39
CA SER A 4 -12.50 -1.80 18.39
C SER A 4 -12.12 -3.05 19.20
N LEU A 5 -12.63 -3.16 20.43
CA LEU A 5 -12.30 -4.27 21.34
C LEU A 5 -12.96 -5.60 20.97
N ASP A 6 -13.99 -5.59 20.12
CA ASP A 6 -14.64 -6.78 19.57
C ASP A 6 -13.86 -7.44 18.42
N GLU A 7 -12.85 -6.76 17.87
CA GLU A 7 -11.99 -7.30 16.82
C GLU A 7 -11.04 -8.40 17.36
N HIS A 8 -10.60 -9.31 16.49
CA HIS A 8 -9.79 -10.46 16.87
C HIS A 8 -8.34 -10.06 17.16
N LEU A 9 -8.05 -9.74 18.42
CA LEU A 9 -6.73 -9.35 18.91
C LEU A 9 -5.68 -10.45 18.71
N VAL A 10 -4.58 -10.06 18.07
CA VAL A 10 -3.40 -10.90 17.85
C VAL A 10 -2.13 -10.10 18.13
N THR A 11 -1.11 -10.77 18.65
CA THR A 11 0.22 -10.17 18.77
C THR A 11 0.83 -9.94 17.39
N LEU A 12 1.81 -9.04 17.29
CA LEU A 12 2.54 -8.87 16.02
C LEU A 12 3.24 -10.15 15.56
N ASN A 13 3.62 -11.04 16.49
CA ASN A 13 4.23 -12.32 16.13
C ASN A 13 3.21 -13.30 15.53
N GLU A 14 1.99 -13.34 16.04
CA GLU A 14 0.90 -14.15 15.47
C GLU A 14 0.39 -13.56 14.14
N ALA A 15 0.32 -12.23 14.04
CA ALA A 15 -0.06 -11.53 12.81
C ALA A 15 0.79 -11.94 11.61
N ARG A 16 2.11 -12.12 11.80
CA ARG A 16 3.01 -12.54 10.72
C ARG A 16 2.66 -13.92 10.15
N ALA A 17 2.13 -14.82 10.98
CA ALA A 17 1.80 -16.18 10.57
C ALA A 17 0.51 -16.24 9.73
N ARG A 18 -0.37 -15.24 9.90
CA ARG A 18 -1.63 -15.09 9.16
C ARG A 18 -1.43 -14.43 7.80
N LEU A 19 -0.33 -13.70 7.61
CA LEU A 19 -0.03 -13.02 6.36
C LEU A 19 0.64 -13.97 5.35
N PRO A 20 0.30 -13.85 4.05
CA PRO A 20 0.99 -14.58 3.00
C PRO A 20 2.47 -14.20 2.97
N GLY A 21 3.34 -15.17 2.70
CA GLY A 21 4.80 -14.97 2.66
C GLY A 21 5.46 -14.79 4.03
N ARG A 22 4.69 -14.81 5.13
CA ARG A 22 5.19 -14.75 6.52
C ARG A 22 6.28 -13.69 6.72
N PRO A 23 5.96 -12.40 6.50
CA PRO A 23 6.93 -11.31 6.62
C PRO A 23 7.63 -11.32 7.97
N ASP A 24 8.90 -10.90 7.99
CA ASP A 24 9.67 -10.82 9.23
C ASP A 24 9.02 -9.88 10.25
N ILE A 25 9.21 -10.16 11.54
CA ILE A 25 8.65 -9.35 12.63
C ILE A 25 9.09 -7.88 12.53
N SER A 26 10.30 -7.61 12.06
CA SER A 26 10.83 -6.26 11.84
C SER A 26 10.03 -5.49 10.77
N THR A 27 9.43 -6.20 9.83
CA THR A 27 8.56 -5.64 8.80
C THR A 27 7.25 -5.13 9.40
N LEU A 28 6.63 -5.92 10.28
CA LEU A 28 5.41 -5.51 10.99
C LEU A 28 5.67 -4.32 11.92
N TRP A 29 6.82 -4.33 12.63
CA TRP A 29 7.27 -3.16 13.38
C TRP A 29 7.42 -1.95 12.46
N ARG A 30 8.05 -2.08 11.30
CA ARG A 30 8.18 -0.98 10.33
C ARG A 30 6.80 -0.46 9.87
N TRP A 31 5.86 -1.35 9.56
CA TRP A 31 4.51 -0.97 9.14
C TRP A 31 3.76 -0.19 10.20
N ARG A 32 3.91 -0.52 11.49
CA ARG A 32 3.29 0.29 12.56
C ARG A 32 4.02 1.61 12.81
N GLN A 33 5.35 1.68 12.58
CA GLN A 33 6.11 2.91 12.86
C GLN A 33 5.97 3.93 11.73
N ARG A 34 6.33 3.49 10.53
CA ARG A 34 6.49 4.33 9.34
C ARG A 34 5.37 4.08 8.34
N GLY A 35 4.80 2.87 8.33
CA GLY A 35 3.88 2.44 7.29
C GLY A 35 4.61 2.04 6.02
N VAL A 36 3.83 1.73 4.99
CA VAL A 36 4.29 1.45 3.64
C VAL A 36 3.28 2.04 2.67
N ARG A 37 3.77 2.69 1.60
CA ARG A 37 2.91 3.38 0.61
C ARG A 37 1.91 4.37 1.24
N GLY A 38 2.30 5.04 2.32
CA GLY A 38 1.44 6.01 3.03
C GLY A 38 0.42 5.38 3.98
N VAL A 39 0.32 4.05 4.05
CA VAL A 39 -0.61 3.33 4.92
C VAL A 39 0.15 2.79 6.13
N LYS A 40 -0.36 3.02 7.35
CA LYS A 40 0.20 2.49 8.60
C LYS A 40 -0.65 1.35 9.15
N LEU A 41 0.00 0.35 9.73
CA LEU A 41 -0.69 -0.74 10.40
C LEU A 41 -1.26 -0.26 11.74
N GLU A 42 -2.55 -0.52 11.95
CA GLU A 42 -3.25 -0.18 13.19
C GLU A 42 -2.79 -1.11 14.31
N THR A 43 -2.46 -0.54 15.46
CA THR A 43 -2.02 -1.30 16.64
C THR A 43 -2.53 -0.64 17.91
N LEU A 44 -2.68 -1.45 18.96
CA LEU A 44 -3.04 -1.00 20.30
C LEU A 44 -2.10 -1.63 21.33
N VAL A 45 -2.08 -1.06 22.54
CA VAL A 45 -1.27 -1.55 23.65
C VAL A 45 -2.18 -1.98 24.78
N VAL A 46 -2.07 -3.25 25.21
CA VAL A 46 -2.76 -3.79 26.40
C VAL A 46 -1.70 -4.38 27.32
N GLY A 47 -1.66 -3.94 28.58
CA GLY A 47 -0.72 -4.48 29.57
C GLY A 47 0.76 -4.38 29.14
N GLY A 48 1.14 -3.31 28.44
CA GLY A 48 2.50 -3.10 27.92
C GLY A 48 2.87 -3.92 26.69
N ARG A 49 2.00 -4.83 26.24
CA ARG A 49 2.18 -5.61 25.02
C ARG A 49 1.42 -4.99 23.86
N ARG A 50 1.96 -5.11 22.65
CA ARG A 50 1.37 -4.56 21.44
C ARG A 50 0.61 -5.60 20.65
N TYR A 51 -0.59 -5.24 20.28
CA TYR A 51 -1.52 -6.06 19.52
C TYR A 51 -1.94 -5.33 18.25
N THR A 52 -2.35 -6.11 17.27
CA THR A 52 -3.14 -5.69 16.12
C THR A 52 -4.35 -6.62 16.06
N THR A 53 -5.17 -6.49 15.04
CA THR A 53 -6.34 -7.34 14.85
C THR A 53 -6.31 -7.95 13.46
N VAL A 54 -7.01 -9.05 13.26
CA VAL A 54 -7.12 -9.69 11.94
C VAL A 54 -7.74 -8.72 10.94
N GLU A 55 -8.77 -8.01 11.38
CA GLU A 55 -9.50 -7.01 10.63
C GLU A 55 -8.60 -5.81 10.27
N ALA A 56 -7.74 -5.35 11.20
CA ALA A 56 -6.74 -4.32 10.90
C ALA A 56 -5.72 -4.78 9.85
N LEU A 57 -5.32 -6.06 9.85
CA LEU A 57 -4.43 -6.62 8.84
C LEU A 57 -5.11 -6.62 7.46
N GLU A 58 -6.38 -7.01 7.38
CA GLU A 58 -7.15 -6.99 6.14
C GLU A 58 -7.30 -5.57 5.60
N ARG A 59 -7.69 -4.61 6.44
CA ARG A 59 -7.75 -3.18 6.08
C ARG A 59 -6.40 -2.67 5.59
N PHE A 60 -5.32 -3.02 6.27
CA PHE A 60 -3.97 -2.61 5.91
C PHE A 60 -3.55 -3.19 4.54
N VAL A 61 -3.79 -4.47 4.29
CA VAL A 61 -3.45 -5.11 3.01
C VAL A 61 -4.28 -4.52 1.88
N ALA A 62 -5.59 -4.32 2.09
CA ALA A 62 -6.47 -3.69 1.12
C ALA A 62 -5.99 -2.28 0.75
N ALA A 63 -5.72 -1.45 1.76
CA ALA A 63 -5.25 -0.07 1.55
C ALA A 63 -3.87 -0.01 0.90
N THR A 64 -2.93 -0.86 1.30
CA THR A 64 -1.58 -0.90 0.69
C THR A 64 -1.58 -1.44 -0.74
N THR A 65 -2.54 -2.30 -1.08
CA THR A 65 -2.76 -2.81 -2.43
C THR A 65 -3.42 -1.75 -3.31
N ALA A 66 -4.45 -1.07 -2.81
CA ALA A 66 -5.06 0.07 -3.50
C ALA A 66 -4.02 1.17 -3.79
N ALA A 67 -3.22 1.55 -2.80
CA ALA A 67 -2.14 2.53 -2.97
C ALA A 67 -1.02 2.07 -3.93
N ALA A 68 -0.86 0.76 -4.15
CA ALA A 68 0.04 0.23 -5.18
C ALA A 68 -0.58 0.32 -6.58
N GLY A 69 -1.87 -0.02 -6.68
CA GLY A 69 -2.67 0.08 -7.90
C GLY A 69 -2.75 1.53 -8.41
N ASP A 70 -3.00 2.50 -7.53
CA ASP A 70 -3.06 3.92 -7.90
C ASP A 70 -1.76 4.42 -8.53
N LYS A 71 -0.61 3.99 -8.00
CA LYS A 71 0.70 4.35 -8.57
C LYS A 71 0.96 3.66 -9.91
N SER A 72 0.52 2.42 -10.06
CA SER A 72 0.64 1.67 -11.32
C SER A 72 -0.27 2.26 -12.42
N THR A 73 -1.51 2.61 -12.08
CA THR A 73 -2.46 3.26 -12.98
C THR A 73 -2.00 4.66 -13.35
N ALA A 74 -1.52 5.46 -12.39
CA ALA A 74 -0.99 6.79 -12.68
C ALA A 74 0.25 6.75 -13.58
N ALA A 75 1.20 5.83 -13.32
CA ALA A 75 2.39 5.67 -14.16
C ALA A 75 2.04 5.21 -15.59
N SER A 76 1.11 4.27 -15.75
CA SER A 76 0.65 3.82 -17.08
C SER A 76 -0.18 4.87 -17.82
N ALA A 77 -0.95 5.71 -17.11
CA ALA A 77 -1.66 6.84 -17.71
C ALA A 77 -0.67 7.91 -18.21
N LEU A 78 0.38 8.21 -17.42
CA LEU A 78 1.43 9.15 -17.83
C LEU A 78 2.24 8.63 -19.04
N SER A 79 2.53 7.32 -19.09
CA SER A 79 3.22 6.72 -20.26
C SER A 79 2.39 6.88 -21.53
N ARG A 80 1.10 6.52 -21.47
CA ARG A 80 0.16 6.68 -22.59
C ARG A 80 -0.03 8.14 -23.01
N GLN A 81 -0.03 9.06 -22.05
CA GLN A 81 -0.10 10.50 -22.31
C GLN A 81 1.16 11.00 -23.03
N ARG A 82 2.35 10.60 -22.57
CA ARG A 82 3.62 10.92 -23.23
C ARG A 82 3.70 10.35 -24.64
N GLU A 83 3.29 9.09 -24.84
CA GLU A 83 3.24 8.46 -26.16
C GLU A 83 2.34 9.23 -27.13
N ARG A 84 1.19 9.71 -26.65
CA ARG A 84 0.29 10.56 -27.46
C ARG A 84 0.88 11.93 -27.77
N GLU A 85 1.55 12.54 -26.81
CA GLU A 85 2.23 13.83 -26.99
C GLU A 85 3.37 13.71 -28.00
N ILE A 86 4.14 12.61 -27.95
CA ILE A 86 5.19 12.30 -28.93
C ILE A 86 4.57 12.10 -30.32
N ALA A 87 3.53 11.26 -30.45
CA ALA A 87 2.88 11.01 -31.74
C ALA A 87 2.25 12.28 -32.34
N ALA A 88 1.68 13.16 -31.50
CA ALA A 88 1.15 14.44 -31.94
C ALA A 88 2.26 15.39 -32.41
N ALA A 89 3.42 15.39 -31.73
CA ALA A 89 4.58 16.16 -32.15
C ALA A 89 5.16 15.64 -33.47
N GLU A 90 5.28 14.33 -33.64
CA GLU A 90 5.72 13.69 -34.89
C GLU A 90 4.81 14.08 -36.07
N THR A 91 3.49 13.98 -35.88
CA THR A 91 2.51 14.39 -36.90
C THR A 91 2.60 15.89 -37.21
N ALA A 92 2.88 16.72 -36.20
CA ALA A 92 3.04 18.17 -36.40
C ALA A 92 4.31 18.51 -37.19
N CYS A 93 5.42 17.81 -36.96
CA CYS A 93 6.65 17.95 -37.73
C CYS A 93 6.46 17.48 -39.17
N GLU A 94 5.87 16.30 -39.38
CA GLU A 94 5.57 15.78 -40.72
C GLU A 94 4.69 16.74 -41.53
N ARG A 95 3.67 17.33 -40.90
CA ARG A 95 2.81 18.33 -41.56
C ARG A 95 3.54 19.66 -41.84
N ALA A 96 4.53 20.00 -41.02
CA ALA A 96 5.38 21.19 -41.22
C ALA A 96 6.51 20.94 -42.22
N GLY A 97 6.77 19.67 -42.60
CA GLY A 97 7.77 19.29 -43.59
C GLY A 97 9.22 19.48 -43.12
N ILE A 98 9.46 19.39 -41.80
CA ILE A 98 10.78 19.49 -41.16
C ILE A 98 11.09 18.21 -40.38
#